data_AF-A0A6N8HC78-F1
#
_entry.id   AF-A0A6N8HC78-F1
#
_cell.length_a   1.000
_cell.length_b   1.000
_cell.length_c   1.000
_cell.angle_alpha   90.00
_cell.angle_beta   90.00
_cell.angle_gamma   90.00
#
_symmetry.space_group_name_H-M   'P 1'
#
loop_
_entity.id
_entity.type
_entity.pdbx_description
1 polymer ?
#
loop_
_entity_poly.entity_id
_entity_poly.type
_entity_poly.pdbx_seq_one_letter_code
_entity_poly.pdbx_strand_id
1 'polypeptide(L)' 'MEKITFNAMREFIIENELTDSVSITLHPDNFDELVLDYLDFNDNQIERPFEILGIEILQDNSGDIPKSKIHIMETAQ' A
#
# COMPACT_ATOMS: atom_id res chain seq x y z
N MET A 1 11.22 -8.73 6.83
CA MET A 1 9.87 -8.98 6.28
C MET A 1 10.08 -9.52 4.89
N GLU A 2 9.27 -10.48 4.45
CA GLU A 2 9.26 -10.86 3.02
C GLU A 2 8.80 -9.65 2.19
N LYS A 3 9.20 -9.62 0.91
CA LYS A 3 8.85 -8.55 -0.04
C LYS A 3 7.33 -8.33 -0.05
N ILE A 4 6.88 -7.08 0.05
CA ILE A 4 5.46 -6.76 -0.16
C ILE A 4 5.19 -6.82 -1.66
N THR A 5 4.29 -7.71 -2.09
CA THR A 5 3.84 -7.83 -3.48
C THR A 5 2.45 -7.22 -3.66
N PHE A 6 2.09 -6.87 -4.90
CA PHE A 6 0.76 -6.39 -5.24
C PHE A 6 -0.33 -7.38 -4.83
N ASN A 7 -0.13 -8.67 -5.14
CA ASN A 7 -1.09 -9.71 -4.77
C ASN A 7 -1.22 -9.87 -3.24
N ALA A 8 -0.12 -9.85 -2.49
CA ALA A 8 -0.17 -9.94 -1.04
C ALA A 8 -0.88 -8.74 -0.41
N MET A 9 -0.66 -7.53 -0.93
CA MET A 9 -1.38 -6.33 -0.47
C MET A 9 -2.88 -6.40 -0.79
N ARG A 10 -3.23 -6.90 -1.98
CA ARG A 10 -4.62 -7.10 -2.38
C ARG A 10 -5.34 -8.13 -1.49
N GLU A 11 -4.68 -9.25 -1.19
CA GLU A 11 -5.20 -10.28 -0.27
C GLU A 11 -5.35 -9.70 1.15
N PHE A 12 -4.36 -8.97 1.64
CA PHE A 12 -4.41 -8.29 2.94
C PHE A 12 -5.63 -7.36 3.07
N ILE A 13 -5.91 -6.55 2.05
CA ILE A 13 -7.08 -5.65 2.02
C ILE A 13 -8.39 -6.44 2.12
N ILE A 14 -8.50 -7.54 1.37
CA ILE A 14 -9.71 -8.40 1.35
C ILE A 14 -9.89 -9.11 2.70
N GLU A 15 -8.84 -9.72 3.23
CA GLU A 15 -8.88 -10.49 4.49
C GLU A 15 -9.20 -9.62 5.71
N ASN A 16 -8.83 -8.32 5.67
CA ASN A 16 -9.12 -7.37 6.73
C ASN A 16 -10.39 -6.54 6.46
N GLU A 17 -11.13 -6.82 5.37
CA GLU A 17 -12.36 -6.12 4.99
C GLU A 17 -12.17 -4.59 4.93
N LEU A 18 -11.01 -4.12 4.48
CA LEU A 18 -10.70 -2.70 4.43
C LEU A 18 -11.53 -2.00 3.34
N THR A 19 -11.97 -0.79 3.65
CA THR A 19 -12.78 0.07 2.78
C THR A 19 -12.11 1.42 2.57
N ASP A 20 -12.62 2.22 1.64
CA ASP A 20 -12.13 3.57 1.29
C ASP A 20 -12.13 4.60 2.45
N SER A 21 -12.68 4.21 3.62
CA SER A 21 -12.57 4.93 4.89
C SER A 21 -11.18 4.85 5.55
N VAL A 22 -10.24 4.10 4.98
CA VAL A 22 -8.86 4.02 5.47
C VAL A 22 -7.84 4.21 4.36
N SER A 23 -6.63 4.62 4.75
CA SER A 23 -5.42 4.56 3.94
C SER A 23 -4.39 3.64 4.57
N ILE A 24 -3.53 3.07 3.75
CA ILE A 24 -2.43 2.21 4.18
C ILE A 24 -1.12 2.99 4.00
N THR A 25 -0.41 3.24 5.08
CA THR A 25 0.91 3.88 5.05
C THR A 25 2.02 2.85 5.27
N LEU A 26 3.04 2.89 4.42
CA LEU A 26 4.16 1.96 4.42
C LEU A 26 5.49 2.68 4.59
N HIS A 27 6.47 1.97 5.16
CA HIS A 27 7.88 2.40 5.10
C HIS A 27 8.32 2.65 3.63
N PRO A 28 9.18 3.66 3.34
CA PRO A 28 9.63 3.98 1.98
C PRO A 28 10.08 2.79 1.13
N ASP A 29 10.99 1.96 1.65
CA ASP A 29 11.44 0.75 0.92
C ASP A 29 10.29 -0.17 0.50
N ASN A 30 9.30 -0.37 1.38
CA ASN A 30 8.17 -1.26 1.10
C ASN A 30 7.22 -0.63 0.08
N PHE A 31 7.05 0.70 0.15
CA PHE A 31 6.28 1.45 -0.83
C PHE A 31 6.91 1.33 -2.22
N ASP A 32 8.23 1.55 -2.33
CA ASP A 32 8.97 1.42 -3.59
C ASP A 32 8.90 -0.01 -4.13
N GLU A 33 9.10 -1.03 -3.28
CA GLU A 33 8.98 -2.44 -3.65
C GLU A 33 7.58 -2.78 -4.21
N LEU A 34 6.53 -2.25 -3.58
CA LEU A 34 5.14 -2.45 -4.01
C LEU A 34 4.81 -1.70 -5.30
N VAL A 35 5.32 -0.48 -5.48
CA VAL A 35 5.13 0.30 -6.71
C VAL A 35 5.78 -0.39 -7.90
N LEU A 36 7.00 -0.92 -7.73
CA LEU A 36 7.67 -1.67 -8.79
C LEU A 36 6.90 -2.94 -9.16
N ASP A 37 6.42 -3.70 -8.17
CA ASP A 37 5.62 -4.91 -8.39
C ASP A 37 4.28 -4.59 -9.07
N TYR A 38 3.64 -3.47 -8.70
CA TYR A 38 2.43 -2.99 -9.34
C TYR A 38 2.66 -2.63 -10.81
N LEU A 39 3.75 -1.89 -11.11
CA LEU A 39 4.11 -1.52 -12.48
C LEU A 39 4.34 -2.76 -13.35
N ASP A 40 5.05 -3.75 -12.82
CA ASP A 40 5.27 -5.04 -13.51
C ASP A 40 3.94 -5.76 -13.80
N PHE A 41 2.97 -5.66 -12.89
CA PHE A 41 1.65 -6.28 -13.05
C PHE A 41 0.71 -5.51 -14.00
N ASN A 42 0.83 -4.18 -14.07
CA ASN A 42 -0.07 -3.29 -14.81
C ASN A 42 0.56 -2.67 -16.08
N ASP A 43 1.34 -3.45 -16.83
CA ASP A 43 1.94 -3.01 -18.12
C ASP A 43 2.73 -1.67 -18.01
N ASN A 44 3.44 -1.48 -16.90
CA ASN A 44 4.17 -0.25 -16.54
C ASN A 44 3.28 1.01 -16.45
N GLN A 45 1.99 0.84 -16.18
CA GLN A 45 1.06 1.94 -15.93
C GLN A 45 0.77 2.08 -14.44
N ILE A 46 0.68 3.33 -14.00
CA ILE A 46 0.30 3.67 -12.63
C ILE A 46 -0.64 4.87 -12.63
N GLU A 47 -1.75 4.75 -11.91
CA GLU A 47 -2.68 5.83 -11.66
C GLU A 47 -2.29 6.56 -10.37
N ARG A 48 -2.64 7.85 -10.29
CA ARG A 48 -2.39 8.70 -9.12
C ARG A 48 -3.74 9.30 -8.67
N PRO A 49 -4.13 9.18 -7.39
CA PRO A 49 -3.40 8.56 -6.26
C PRO A 49 -3.13 7.07 -6.45
N PHE A 50 -2.09 6.56 -5.78
CA PHE A 50 -1.72 5.15 -5.89
C PHE A 50 -2.65 4.33 -5.02
N GLU A 51 -3.54 3.57 -5.65
CA GLU A 51 -4.60 2.84 -4.97
C GLU A 51 -4.57 1.35 -5.30
N ILE A 52 -4.97 0.53 -4.33
CA ILE A 52 -5.24 -0.89 -4.52
C ILE A 52 -6.64 -1.16 -3.98
N LEU A 53 -7.55 -1.62 -4.85
CA LEU A 53 -8.96 -1.86 -4.50
C LEU A 53 -9.68 -0.63 -3.90
N GLY A 54 -9.31 0.58 -4.33
CA GLY A 54 -9.87 1.84 -3.81
C GLY A 54 -9.29 2.29 -2.46
N ILE A 55 -8.27 1.58 -1.95
CA ILE A 55 -7.53 1.97 -0.75
C ILE A 55 -6.28 2.73 -1.17
N GLU A 56 -6.15 3.97 -0.70
CA GLU A 56 -4.95 4.77 -0.95
C GLU A 56 -3.74 4.18 -0.21
N ILE A 57 -2.66 3.96 -0.96
CA ILE A 57 -1.39 3.52 -0.42
C ILE A 57 -0.44 4.72 -0.36
N LEU A 58 0.06 5.00 0.84
CA LEU A 58 0.89 6.14 1.17
C LEU A 58 2.30 5.72 1.57
N GLN A 59 3.25 6.58 1.28
CA GLN A 59 4.61 6.48 1.78
C GLN A 59 4.73 7.22 3.11
N ASP A 60 5.32 6.57 4.11
CA ASP A 60 5.74 7.21 5.34
C ASP A 60 6.88 8.20 5.06
N ASN A 61 6.64 9.48 5.36
CA ASN A 61 7.64 10.53 5.25
C ASN A 61 8.13 11.03 6.63
N SER A 62 7.55 10.57 7.74
CA SER A 62 8.00 10.91 9.10
C SER A 62 9.05 9.94 9.62
N GLY A 63 9.07 8.70 9.10
CA GLY A 63 9.97 7.63 9.54
C GLY A 63 9.46 6.89 10.79
N ASP A 64 8.18 7.06 11.14
CA ASP A 64 7.54 6.45 12.30
C ASP A 64 7.13 5.00 12.04
N ILE A 65 7.02 4.58 10.77
CA ILE A 65 6.52 3.26 10.38
C ILE A 65 7.72 2.35 10.09
N PRO A 66 7.99 1.34 10.94
CA PRO A 66 9.08 0.40 10.71
C PRO A 66 8.84 -0.41 9.44
N LYS A 67 9.92 -0.76 8.72
CA LYS A 67 9.87 -1.65 7.53
C LYS A 67 9.13 -2.99 7.78
N SER A 68 9.03 -3.45 9.02
CA SER A 68 8.32 -4.68 9.38
C SER A 68 6.83 -4.50 9.68
N LYS A 69 6.24 -3.33 9.42
CA LYS A 69 4.85 -3.02 9.75
C LYS A 69 4.12 -2.35 8.60
N ILE A 70 2.81 -2.57 8.58
CA ILE A 70 1.83 -1.83 7.81
C ILE A 70 1.07 -0.96 8.81
N HIS A 71 0.85 0.31 8.48
CA HIS A 71 0.05 1.20 9.29
C HIS A 71 -1.26 1.53 8.57
N ILE A 72 -2.39 1.41 9.26
CA ILE A 72 -3.71 1.76 8.73
C ILE A 72 -4.14 3.05 9.41
N MET A 73 -4.51 4.05 8.63
CA MET A 73 -5.01 5.33 9.10
C MET A 73 -6.44 5.54 8.64
N GLU A 74 -7.31 6.03 9.52
CA GLU A 74 -8.64 6.47 9.11
C GLU A 74 -8.51 7.70 8.20
N THR A 75 -9.18 7.67 7.06
CA THR A 75 -9.34 8.86 6.22
C THR A 75 -10.45 9.68 6.85
N ALA A 76 -10.14 10.90 7.29
CA ALA A 76 -11.16 11.84 7.73
C ALA A 76 -12.02 12.19 6.51
N GLN A 77 -13.23 11.63 6.43
CA GLN A 77 -14.26 12.00 5.46
C GLN A 77 -14.70 13.46 5.63
#